data_AF-A0A928S530-F1
#
_entry.id   AF-A0A928S530-F1
#
_cell.length_a   1.000
_cell.length_b   1.000
_cell.length_c   1.000
_cell.angle_alpha   90.00
_cell.angle_beta   90.00
_cell.angle_gamma   90.00
#
_symmetry.space_group_name_H-M   'P 1'
#
loop_
_entity.id
_entity.type
_entity.pdbx_description
1 polymer ?
#
loop_
_entity_poly.entity_id
_entity_poly.type
_entity_poly.pdbx_seq_one_letter_code
_entity_poly.pdbx_strand_id
1 'polypeptide(L)'
;MSGASSGVSKTESCCGPVCGCGPAAPSSPMTMPGAGAPDRREFLGVAGAGLAGVLRGRAASAGAVAGPFSADDLALFPIPADKRLHPSWLRSLRQRGEPAVYRQSNGELYFIGMPIGGICTGQLYLGGDGKLWHWDIFNLPAPDHWRSTQGPHYANPVRPSSPIEQGFAVQCKVGDTFVTRPLDVTGFPQIQFKGQYPIGFVEYRDPALPIQIDLEAFSPFIPGNADDSGLPCVILNYTVKNTSHEEAHVSLGGWLQNPACLGSGASGGVARTNTAIQHARGATLLCSVAAQPAKSETGDSTRPDILFEDFEKPAYDG
;
A
#
# COMPACT_ATOMS: atom_id res chain seq x y z
N MET A 1 23.74 -34.02 46.96
CA MET A 1 23.67 -35.11 45.96
C MET A 1 23.81 -34.45 44.59
N SER A 2 25.06 -34.25 44.13
CA SER A 2 25.69 -35.00 43.02
C SER A 2 24.87 -34.82 41.73
N GLY A 3 25.25 -34.04 40.72
CA GLY A 3 26.60 -33.84 40.18
C GLY A 3 27.02 -35.10 39.44
N ALA A 4 26.74 -35.17 38.13
CA ALA A 4 27.33 -36.15 37.22
C ALA A 4 27.23 -35.64 35.77
N SER A 5 28.35 -35.11 35.30
CA SER A 5 28.73 -35.01 33.91
C SER A 5 28.94 -36.40 33.30
N SER A 6 28.51 -36.63 32.07
CA SER A 6 29.16 -37.59 31.18
C SER A 6 29.03 -37.11 29.74
N GLY A 7 30.18 -36.74 29.17
CA GLY A 7 30.31 -36.51 27.73
C GLY A 7 30.39 -37.85 26.99
N VAL A 8 29.84 -37.88 25.77
CA VAL A 8 30.14 -38.91 24.78
C VAL A 8 30.23 -38.24 23.40
N SER A 9 31.47 -38.22 22.89
CA SER A 9 31.91 -38.53 21.52
C SER A 9 31.21 -37.87 20.32
N LYS A 10 31.90 -36.88 19.73
CA LYS A 10 31.85 -36.56 18.29
C LYS A 10 32.30 -37.78 17.47
N THR A 11 31.45 -38.29 16.59
CA THR A 11 31.81 -38.84 15.27
C THR A 11 30.52 -39.14 14.50
N GLU A 12 29.99 -38.16 13.77
CA GLU A 12 29.10 -38.45 12.64
C GLU A 12 29.63 -37.74 11.39
N SER A 13 30.18 -38.58 10.53
CA SER A 13 30.73 -38.27 9.22
C SER A 13 29.61 -37.79 8.29
N CYS A 14 29.69 -36.53 7.87
CA CYS A 14 28.86 -35.93 6.83
C CYS A 14 29.20 -36.53 5.45
N CYS A 15 28.73 -37.74 5.17
CA CYS A 15 28.75 -38.34 3.83
C CYS A 15 27.38 -38.96 3.52
N GLY A 16 26.42 -38.11 3.15
CA GLY A 16 25.22 -38.51 2.41
C GLY A 16 25.52 -38.71 0.92
N PRO A 17 24.66 -39.43 0.17
CA PRO A 17 25.02 -40.11 -1.08
C PRO A 17 25.10 -39.22 -2.33
N VAL A 18 25.44 -37.94 -2.18
CA VAL A 18 25.57 -36.98 -3.31
C VAL A 18 26.93 -36.26 -3.32
N CYS A 19 27.90 -36.76 -2.54
CA CYS A 19 29.27 -36.25 -2.52
C CYS A 19 30.18 -37.04 -3.49
N GLY A 20 30.36 -36.51 -4.70
CA GLY A 20 31.22 -37.10 -5.74
C GLY A 20 32.70 -36.77 -5.55
N CYS A 21 33.36 -37.44 -4.60
CA CYS A 21 34.79 -37.29 -4.35
C CYS A 21 35.53 -38.64 -4.33
N GLY A 22 36.04 -39.06 -5.50
CA GLY A 22 37.17 -40.00 -5.67
C GLY A 22 36.87 -41.30 -6.45
N PRO A 23 37.88 -42.02 -6.98
CA PRO A 23 39.14 -41.61 -7.60
C PRO A 23 39.14 -41.85 -9.13
N ALA A 24 40.12 -41.28 -9.83
CA ALA A 24 40.27 -41.33 -11.28
C ALA A 24 40.59 -42.73 -11.84
N ALA A 25 39.94 -43.09 -12.96
CA ALA A 25 40.31 -44.21 -13.83
C ALA A 25 40.66 -43.69 -15.25
N PRO A 26 41.57 -44.36 -16.00
CA PRO A 26 42.33 -43.72 -17.07
C PRO A 26 41.75 -43.89 -18.49
N SER A 27 41.96 -42.83 -19.28
CA SER A 27 42.21 -42.72 -20.72
C SER A 27 41.44 -43.58 -21.74
N SER A 28 40.73 -42.91 -22.65
CA SER A 28 41.01 -42.97 -24.10
C SER A 28 40.55 -41.70 -24.82
N PRO A 29 41.25 -41.25 -25.88
CA PRO A 29 41.16 -39.89 -26.39
C PRO A 29 40.17 -39.78 -27.56
N MET A 30 39.38 -38.70 -27.59
CA MET A 30 38.78 -38.21 -28.84
C MET A 30 39.38 -36.84 -29.15
N THR A 31 40.23 -36.84 -30.18
CA THR A 31 40.80 -35.64 -30.79
C THR A 31 39.74 -35.02 -31.71
N MET A 32 39.41 -33.74 -31.49
CA MET A 32 38.70 -32.89 -32.45
C MET A 32 39.63 -31.76 -32.90
N PRO A 33 39.51 -31.29 -34.15
CA PRO A 33 40.56 -30.51 -34.80
C PRO A 33 40.38 -29.00 -34.61
N GLY A 34 41.50 -28.31 -34.37
CA GLY A 34 41.75 -26.99 -34.94
C GLY A 34 40.91 -25.81 -34.42
N ALA A 35 41.15 -25.40 -33.18
CA ALA A 35 41.05 -24.00 -32.78
C ALA A 35 42.03 -23.78 -31.61
N GLY A 36 43.15 -23.10 -31.87
CA GLY A 36 44.08 -22.72 -30.82
C GLY A 36 43.33 -21.84 -29.80
N ALA A 37 43.42 -22.18 -28.53
CA ALA A 37 42.97 -21.29 -27.47
C ALA A 37 43.71 -19.94 -27.61
N PRO A 38 43.02 -18.80 -27.56
CA PRO A 38 43.64 -17.50 -27.78
C PRO A 38 44.76 -17.28 -26.77
N ASP A 39 45.90 -16.79 -27.25
CA ASP A 39 47.03 -16.46 -26.38
C ASP A 39 46.59 -15.41 -25.33
N ARG A 40 47.22 -15.43 -24.16
CA ARG A 40 46.87 -14.55 -23.02
C ARG A 40 46.86 -13.07 -23.42
N ARG A 41 47.72 -12.66 -24.37
CA ARG A 41 47.73 -11.29 -24.91
C ARG A 41 46.55 -10.99 -25.81
N GLU A 42 46.10 -11.97 -26.58
CA GLU A 42 44.94 -11.86 -27.45
C GLU A 42 43.64 -11.82 -26.63
N PHE A 43 43.54 -12.66 -25.60
CA PHE A 43 42.43 -12.62 -24.64
C PHE A 43 42.36 -11.28 -23.90
N LEU A 44 43.50 -10.74 -23.44
CA LEU A 44 43.53 -9.42 -22.81
C LEU A 44 43.22 -8.29 -23.80
N GLY A 45 43.64 -8.41 -25.06
CA GLY A 45 43.29 -7.44 -26.11
C GLY A 45 41.80 -7.43 -26.44
N VAL A 46 41.19 -8.62 -26.59
CA VAL A 46 39.77 -8.78 -26.91
C VAL A 46 38.88 -8.44 -25.70
N ALA A 47 39.27 -8.84 -24.49
CA ALA A 47 38.57 -8.46 -23.26
C ALA A 47 38.68 -6.95 -22.99
N GLY A 48 39.85 -6.35 -23.23
CA GLY A 48 40.08 -4.91 -23.10
C GLY A 48 39.28 -4.08 -24.11
N ALA A 49 39.24 -4.50 -25.38
CA ALA A 49 38.45 -3.85 -26.43
C ALA A 49 36.94 -4.04 -26.20
N GLY A 50 36.51 -5.21 -25.73
CA GLY A 50 35.12 -5.49 -25.36
C GLY A 50 34.65 -4.63 -24.19
N LEU A 51 35.48 -4.46 -23.15
CA LEU A 51 35.17 -3.61 -22.00
C LEU A 51 35.12 -2.11 -22.39
N ALA A 52 36.05 -1.65 -23.23
CA ALA A 52 36.06 -0.28 -23.74
C ALA A 52 34.85 0.01 -24.65
N GLY A 53 34.42 -0.96 -25.46
CA GLY A 53 33.22 -0.88 -26.29
C GLY A 53 31.92 -0.85 -25.49
N VAL A 54 31.83 -1.66 -24.43
CA VAL A 54 30.66 -1.68 -23.52
C VAL A 54 30.57 -0.40 -22.68
N LEU A 55 31.71 0.15 -22.23
CA LEU A 55 31.75 1.44 -21.52
C LEU A 55 31.40 2.62 -22.44
N ARG A 56 31.83 2.61 -23.71
CA ARG A 56 31.41 3.60 -24.71
C ARG A 56 29.93 3.46 -25.12
N GLY A 57 29.41 2.23 -25.22
CA GLY A 57 28.01 1.97 -25.61
C GLY A 57 26.98 2.31 -24.54
N ARG A 58 27.32 2.15 -23.24
CA ARG A 58 26.44 2.51 -22.13
C ARG A 58 26.46 4.00 -21.80
N ALA A 59 27.57 4.71 -22.05
CA ALA A 59 27.61 6.17 -21.95
C ALA A 59 26.84 6.86 -23.09
N ALA A 60 26.72 6.23 -24.26
CA ALA A 60 26.05 6.80 -25.42
C ALA A 60 24.51 6.64 -25.43
N SER A 61 23.95 5.75 -24.61
CA SER A 61 22.50 5.46 -24.59
C SER A 61 21.73 6.12 -23.43
N ALA A 62 22.43 6.75 -22.49
CA ALA A 62 21.86 7.69 -21.52
C ALA A 62 22.78 8.90 -21.46
N GLY A 63 22.52 9.92 -22.29
CA GLY A 63 23.31 11.15 -22.28
C GLY A 63 23.41 11.69 -20.86
N ALA A 64 24.63 11.96 -20.40
CA ALA A 64 24.87 12.49 -19.05
C ALA A 64 23.98 13.71 -18.82
N VAL A 65 23.12 13.64 -17.79
CA VAL A 65 22.14 14.67 -17.43
C VAL A 65 22.83 15.96 -16.99
N ALA A 66 24.05 15.84 -16.47
CA ALA A 66 24.82 16.88 -15.81
C ALA A 66 26.31 16.74 -16.18
N GLY A 67 27.04 17.84 -16.15
CA GLY A 67 28.47 17.89 -16.45
C GLY A 67 28.79 18.19 -17.93
N PRO A 68 30.06 18.01 -18.34
CA PRO A 68 31.18 17.46 -17.56
C PRO A 68 31.62 18.36 -16.39
N PHE A 69 32.20 17.76 -15.35
CA PHE A 69 32.76 18.43 -14.17
C PHE A 69 34.29 18.26 -14.13
N SER A 70 34.98 19.30 -13.67
CA SER A 70 36.42 19.29 -13.40
C SER A 70 36.72 18.95 -11.94
N ALA A 71 37.98 18.66 -11.62
CA ALA A 71 38.41 18.44 -10.23
C ALA A 71 38.18 19.69 -9.36
N ASP A 72 38.36 20.88 -9.94
CA ASP A 72 38.11 22.16 -9.26
C ASP A 72 36.63 22.35 -8.91
N ASP A 73 35.72 21.89 -9.78
CA ASP A 73 34.27 21.94 -9.55
C ASP A 73 33.85 21.11 -8.31
N LEU A 74 34.70 20.18 -7.86
CA LEU A 74 34.43 19.25 -6.74
C LEU A 74 35.37 19.47 -5.54
N ALA A 75 36.29 20.44 -5.62
CA ALA A 75 37.38 20.60 -4.65
C ALA A 75 36.90 21.01 -3.25
N LEU A 76 35.84 21.83 -3.17
CA LEU A 76 35.26 22.31 -1.91
C LEU A 76 34.10 21.43 -1.42
N PHE A 77 33.31 20.88 -2.34
CA PHE A 77 32.16 20.05 -2.03
C PHE A 77 31.95 18.98 -3.11
N PRO A 78 31.57 17.73 -2.77
CA PRO A 78 31.35 16.65 -3.74
C PRO A 78 30.19 16.88 -4.72
N ILE A 79 29.46 17.97 -4.53
CA ILE A 79 28.23 18.32 -5.23
C ILE A 79 28.49 19.71 -5.84
N PRO A 80 28.78 19.81 -7.15
CA PRO A 80 29.20 21.07 -7.77
C PRO A 80 28.05 22.07 -7.75
N ALA A 81 28.34 23.35 -7.50
CA ALA A 81 27.31 24.40 -7.42
C ALA A 81 26.58 24.58 -8.75
N ASP A 82 27.32 24.65 -9.86
CA ASP A 82 26.76 24.55 -11.20
C ASP A 82 26.69 23.08 -11.63
N LYS A 83 25.48 22.59 -11.84
CA LYS A 83 25.22 21.23 -12.31
C LYS A 83 25.48 21.04 -13.79
N ARG A 84 25.65 22.11 -14.57
CA ARG A 84 25.80 22.08 -16.04
C ARG A 84 24.77 21.14 -16.67
N LEU A 85 23.51 21.28 -16.23
CA LEU A 85 22.43 20.40 -16.65
C LEU A 85 22.22 20.57 -18.14
N HIS A 86 22.20 19.46 -18.87
CA HIS A 86 22.11 19.52 -20.31
C HIS A 86 20.78 20.20 -20.72
N PRO A 87 20.79 21.24 -21.57
CA PRO A 87 19.58 21.99 -21.91
C PRO A 87 18.45 21.12 -22.48
N SER A 88 18.77 20.03 -23.19
CA SER A 88 17.72 19.11 -23.68
C SER A 88 17.05 18.34 -22.55
N TRP A 89 17.78 17.98 -21.49
CA TRP A 89 17.22 17.31 -20.32
C TRP A 89 16.36 18.27 -19.49
N LEU A 90 16.80 19.51 -19.31
CA LEU A 90 15.96 20.54 -18.69
C LEU A 90 14.66 20.77 -19.47
N ARG A 91 14.72 20.72 -20.81
CA ARG A 91 13.51 20.79 -21.65
C ARG A 91 12.61 19.58 -21.44
N SER A 92 13.15 18.36 -21.34
CA SER A 92 12.32 17.17 -21.13
C SER A 92 11.57 17.18 -19.80
N LEU A 93 12.11 17.80 -18.75
CA LEU A 93 11.41 17.97 -17.46
C LEU A 93 10.13 18.83 -17.56
N ARG A 94 10.04 19.71 -18.57
CA ARG A 94 8.88 20.60 -18.79
C ARG A 94 7.91 20.05 -19.82
N GLN A 95 8.28 18.98 -20.52
CA GLN A 95 7.37 18.33 -21.46
C GLN A 95 6.26 17.65 -20.67
N ARG A 96 5.03 17.78 -21.17
CA ARG A 96 3.89 17.08 -20.59
C ARG A 96 4.08 15.59 -20.84
N GLY A 97 4.15 14.82 -19.77
CA GLY A 97 4.15 13.36 -19.83
C GLY A 97 2.74 12.79 -19.90
N GLU A 98 2.66 11.47 -19.99
CA GLU A 98 1.41 10.73 -19.83
C GLU A 98 1.14 10.44 -18.34
N PRO A 99 -0.13 10.40 -17.91
CA PRO A 99 -0.46 9.99 -16.55
C PRO A 99 0.04 8.58 -16.25
N ALA A 100 0.62 8.37 -15.07
CA ALA A 100 0.97 7.03 -14.61
C ALA A 100 -0.30 6.22 -14.35
N VAL A 101 -0.37 5.02 -14.93
CA VAL A 101 -1.46 4.08 -14.74
C VAL A 101 -0.91 2.79 -14.17
N TYR A 102 -1.40 2.42 -13.00
CA TYR A 102 -1.01 1.21 -12.28
C TYR A 102 -2.04 0.11 -12.53
N ARG A 103 -1.59 -1.13 -12.71
CA ARG A 103 -2.43 -2.25 -13.14
C ARG A 103 -2.37 -3.40 -12.15
N GLN A 104 -3.54 -4.01 -11.92
CA GLN A 104 -3.66 -5.24 -11.12
C GLN A 104 -2.78 -6.37 -11.68
N SER A 105 -2.71 -6.51 -13.01
CA SER A 105 -1.93 -7.55 -13.70
C SER A 105 -0.44 -7.54 -13.35
N ASN A 106 0.08 -6.38 -12.94
CA ASN A 106 1.49 -6.18 -12.61
C ASN A 106 1.75 -6.28 -11.09
N GLY A 107 0.71 -6.52 -10.29
CA GLY A 107 0.81 -6.50 -8.82
C GLY A 107 1.10 -5.13 -8.22
N GLU A 108 0.86 -4.05 -8.96
CA GLU A 108 1.24 -2.68 -8.55
C GLU A 108 0.25 -2.06 -7.54
N LEU A 109 -1.00 -2.54 -7.51
CA LEU A 109 -2.07 -1.95 -6.70
C LEU A 109 -1.87 -2.12 -5.18
N TYR A 110 -1.10 -3.13 -4.77
CA TYR A 110 -0.90 -3.50 -3.36
C TYR A 110 -0.12 -2.46 -2.55
N PHE A 111 0.49 -1.47 -3.18
CA PHE A 111 1.32 -0.46 -2.51
C PHE A 111 0.78 0.96 -2.69
N ILE A 112 -0.44 1.07 -3.23
CA ILE A 112 -1.07 2.36 -3.49
C ILE A 112 -1.88 2.79 -2.26
N GLY A 113 -1.59 4.00 -1.80
CA GLY A 113 -2.35 4.72 -0.79
C GLY A 113 -2.37 6.19 -1.11
N MET A 114 -3.45 6.67 -1.72
CA MET A 114 -3.61 8.08 -2.03
C MET A 114 -4.49 8.74 -0.95
N PRO A 115 -4.00 9.77 -0.23
CA PRO A 115 -4.81 10.44 0.77
C PRO A 115 -6.00 11.15 0.09
N ILE A 116 -7.18 10.91 0.64
CA ILE A 116 -8.45 11.52 0.29
C ILE A 116 -9.13 11.93 1.59
N GLY A 117 -8.88 13.17 1.99
CA GLY A 117 -9.45 13.80 3.17
C GLY A 117 -9.32 15.31 3.05
N GLY A 118 -10.24 16.03 3.69
CA GLY A 118 -10.13 17.48 3.80
C GLY A 118 -8.87 17.91 4.54
N ILE A 119 -8.46 19.16 4.36
CA ILE A 119 -7.32 19.72 5.09
C ILE A 119 -7.65 19.73 6.58
N CYS A 120 -6.73 19.23 7.41
CA CYS A 120 -6.86 19.19 8.88
C CYS A 120 -8.06 18.39 9.45
N THR A 121 -8.69 17.49 8.68
CA THR A 121 -9.84 16.68 9.16
C THR A 121 -9.49 15.25 9.60
N GLY A 122 -8.20 14.89 9.56
CA GLY A 122 -7.78 13.49 9.48
C GLY A 122 -7.99 12.91 8.07
N GLN A 123 -7.24 11.86 7.74
CA GLN A 123 -7.15 11.34 6.36
C GLN A 123 -7.72 9.94 6.24
N LEU A 124 -8.33 9.66 5.09
CA LEU A 124 -8.59 8.31 4.60
C LEU A 124 -7.71 8.06 3.39
N TYR A 125 -7.22 6.83 3.21
CA TYR A 125 -6.38 6.50 2.04
C TYR A 125 -7.16 5.63 1.06
N LEU A 126 -7.20 6.06 -0.20
CA LEU A 126 -7.67 5.27 -1.33
C LEU A 126 -6.61 4.23 -1.72
N GLY A 127 -7.00 2.96 -1.68
CA GLY A 127 -6.20 1.85 -2.18
C GLY A 127 -6.17 1.79 -3.70
N GLY A 128 -5.20 1.08 -4.26
CA GLY A 128 -5.12 0.85 -5.71
C GLY A 128 -6.31 0.07 -6.27
N ASP A 129 -7.01 -0.66 -5.42
CA ASP A 129 -8.25 -1.40 -5.73
C ASP A 129 -9.53 -0.57 -5.50
N GLY A 130 -9.39 0.67 -5.02
CA GLY A 130 -10.47 1.60 -4.71
C GLY A 130 -11.08 1.46 -3.31
N LYS A 131 -10.57 0.56 -2.45
CA LYS A 131 -11.01 0.48 -1.04
C LYS A 131 -10.31 1.53 -0.18
N LEU A 132 -11.05 2.10 0.77
CA LEU A 132 -10.50 2.94 1.83
C LEU A 132 -9.80 2.08 2.89
N TRP A 133 -8.49 2.28 3.10
CA TRP A 133 -7.71 1.41 3.98
C TRP A 133 -7.08 2.13 5.17
N HIS A 134 -6.33 3.21 5.01
CA HIS A 134 -5.77 3.91 6.17
C HIS A 134 -6.77 4.92 6.71
N TRP A 135 -7.37 4.64 7.87
CA TRP A 135 -8.34 5.52 8.53
C TRP A 135 -7.67 6.25 9.70
N ASP A 136 -6.98 7.34 9.40
CA ASP A 136 -6.25 8.15 10.40
C ASP A 136 -7.19 8.92 11.34
N ILE A 137 -8.46 9.09 10.94
CA ILE A 137 -9.51 9.79 11.71
C ILE A 137 -9.76 9.18 13.11
N PHE A 138 -9.34 7.94 13.35
CA PHE A 138 -9.50 7.28 14.64
C PHE A 138 -8.36 7.56 15.62
N ASN A 139 -7.30 8.26 15.21
CA ASN A 139 -6.11 8.54 16.02
C ASN A 139 -5.55 7.28 16.70
N LEU A 140 -5.68 6.13 16.04
CA LEU A 140 -5.16 4.87 16.57
C LEU A 140 -3.63 4.91 16.53
N PRO A 141 -2.94 4.32 17.53
CA PRO A 141 -1.50 4.23 17.47
C PRO A 141 -1.09 3.49 16.20
N ALA A 142 -0.25 4.12 15.38
CA ALA A 142 0.36 3.45 14.23
C ALA A 142 1.04 2.15 14.69
N PRO A 143 0.94 1.05 13.94
CA PRO A 143 1.65 -0.20 14.25
C PRO A 143 3.16 0.06 14.40
N ASP A 144 3.84 -0.63 15.31
CA ASP A 144 5.26 -0.39 15.59
C ASP A 144 6.13 -0.46 14.34
N HIS A 145 5.81 -1.37 13.41
CA HIS A 145 6.55 -1.52 12.16
C HIS A 145 6.41 -0.32 11.22
N TRP A 146 5.38 0.54 11.35
CA TRP A 146 5.22 1.80 10.59
C TRP A 146 6.05 2.96 11.17
N ARG A 147 6.49 2.86 12.42
CA ARG A 147 7.12 3.98 13.14
C ARG A 147 8.60 4.15 12.81
N SER A 148 9.16 3.30 11.95
CA SER A 148 10.57 3.32 11.61
C SER A 148 10.88 4.36 10.52
N THR A 149 11.66 5.37 10.89
CA THR A 149 12.23 6.34 9.96
C THR A 149 13.51 5.85 9.27
N GLN A 150 13.98 4.65 9.62
CA GLN A 150 15.25 4.07 9.14
C GLN A 150 15.16 3.41 7.75
N GLY A 151 14.08 3.68 7.01
CA GLY A 151 13.86 3.18 5.65
C GLY A 151 13.54 1.68 5.45
N PRO A 152 13.16 0.85 6.45
CA PRO A 152 12.81 -0.56 6.17
C PRO A 152 11.62 -0.68 5.21
N HIS A 153 10.80 0.37 5.11
CA HIS A 153 9.67 0.46 4.19
C HIS A 153 10.05 0.55 2.71
N TYR A 154 11.29 0.95 2.37
CA TYR A 154 11.74 0.88 0.98
C TYR A 154 11.95 -0.56 0.52
N ALA A 155 12.45 -1.42 1.40
CA ALA A 155 12.65 -2.84 1.13
C ALA A 155 11.36 -3.65 1.33
N ASN A 156 10.56 -3.29 2.34
CA ASN A 156 9.33 -3.97 2.72
C ASN A 156 8.20 -2.95 2.86
N PRO A 157 7.63 -2.48 1.74
CA PRO A 157 6.53 -1.53 1.76
C PRO A 157 5.33 -2.12 2.50
N VAL A 158 4.69 -1.26 3.27
CA VAL A 158 3.47 -1.58 4.00
C VAL A 158 2.35 -1.91 3.01
N ARG A 159 1.56 -2.93 3.35
CA ARG A 159 0.33 -3.25 2.60
C ARG A 159 -0.88 -2.53 3.22
N PRO A 160 -1.85 -2.11 2.38
CA PRO A 160 -3.14 -1.62 2.80
C PRO A 160 -3.81 -2.54 3.84
N SER A 161 -4.22 -1.95 4.96
CA SER A 161 -5.05 -2.61 5.97
C SER A 161 -6.06 -1.60 6.51
N SER A 162 -7.30 -2.04 6.71
CA SER A 162 -8.36 -1.21 7.29
C SER A 162 -8.73 -1.73 8.68
N PRO A 163 -8.94 -0.84 9.66
CA PRO A 163 -9.36 -1.25 11.00
C PRO A 163 -10.87 -1.59 11.06
N ILE A 164 -11.60 -1.38 9.96
CA ILE A 164 -13.03 -1.67 9.84
C ILE A 164 -13.37 -2.34 8.51
N GLU A 165 -14.48 -3.07 8.47
CA GLU A 165 -15.02 -3.62 7.22
C GLU A 165 -15.82 -2.56 6.46
N GLN A 166 -15.44 -2.31 5.21
CA GLN A 166 -16.14 -1.40 4.32
C GLN A 166 -15.95 -1.82 2.86
N GLY A 167 -16.84 -1.37 1.99
CA GLY A 167 -16.68 -1.49 0.55
C GLY A 167 -17.97 -1.25 -0.22
N PHE A 168 -17.86 -1.45 -1.52
CA PHE A 168 -18.98 -1.40 -2.45
C PHE A 168 -18.99 -2.66 -3.31
N ALA A 169 -20.16 -3.03 -3.81
CA ALA A 169 -20.35 -4.13 -4.73
C ALA A 169 -21.39 -3.74 -5.77
N VAL A 170 -21.18 -4.26 -6.98
CA VAL A 170 -22.18 -4.20 -8.04
C VAL A 170 -22.89 -5.54 -8.13
N GLN A 171 -24.20 -5.51 -8.33
CA GLN A 171 -24.99 -6.63 -8.76
C GLN A 171 -25.53 -6.32 -10.15
N CYS A 172 -25.34 -7.23 -11.10
CA CYS A 172 -25.88 -7.08 -12.45
C CYS A 172 -26.54 -8.38 -12.93
N LYS A 173 -27.57 -8.25 -13.76
CA LYS A 173 -28.18 -9.40 -14.43
C LYS A 173 -27.34 -9.84 -15.63
N VAL A 174 -26.99 -11.11 -15.69
CA VAL A 174 -26.28 -11.75 -16.81
C VAL A 174 -27.09 -12.98 -17.23
N GLY A 175 -27.67 -12.93 -18.44
CA GLY A 175 -28.70 -13.87 -18.84
C GLY A 175 -29.89 -13.83 -17.88
N ASP A 176 -30.25 -14.98 -17.29
CA ASP A 176 -31.35 -15.08 -16.31
C ASP A 176 -30.89 -15.04 -14.84
N THR A 177 -29.61 -14.81 -14.59
CA THR A 177 -29.04 -14.84 -13.22
C THR A 177 -28.50 -13.49 -12.79
N PHE A 178 -28.53 -13.21 -11.48
CA PHE A 178 -27.86 -12.05 -10.91
C PHE A 178 -26.48 -12.44 -10.41
N VAL A 179 -25.46 -11.69 -10.84
CA VAL A 179 -24.07 -11.84 -10.41
C VAL A 179 -23.69 -10.64 -9.57
N THR A 180 -23.17 -10.89 -8.37
CA THR A 180 -22.64 -9.86 -7.47
C THR A 180 -21.12 -9.90 -7.48
N ARG A 181 -20.47 -8.74 -7.67
CA ARG A 181 -19.02 -8.55 -7.58
C ARG A 181 -18.69 -7.43 -6.60
N PRO A 182 -17.83 -7.66 -5.59
CA PRO A 182 -17.24 -6.56 -4.83
C PRO A 182 -16.37 -5.70 -5.74
N LEU A 183 -16.34 -4.40 -5.50
CA LEU A 183 -15.53 -3.43 -6.25
C LEU A 183 -14.11 -3.37 -5.65
N ASP A 184 -13.41 -4.49 -5.78
CA ASP A 184 -12.02 -4.67 -5.37
C ASP A 184 -11.37 -5.83 -6.14
N VAL A 185 -10.10 -6.13 -5.80
CA VAL A 185 -9.31 -7.20 -6.45
C VAL A 185 -9.92 -8.60 -6.34
N THR A 186 -10.87 -8.82 -5.42
CA THR A 186 -11.56 -10.12 -5.27
C THR A 186 -12.76 -10.25 -6.21
N GLY A 187 -13.33 -9.14 -6.67
CA GLY A 187 -14.50 -9.14 -7.55
C GLY A 187 -14.21 -8.82 -9.01
N PHE A 188 -13.14 -8.09 -9.31
CA PHE A 188 -12.78 -7.74 -10.69
C PHE A 188 -11.40 -8.28 -11.10
N PRO A 189 -11.30 -8.87 -12.30
CA PRO A 189 -10.04 -9.42 -12.81
C PRO A 189 -9.11 -8.36 -13.40
N GLN A 190 -9.64 -7.18 -13.75
CA GLN A 190 -8.88 -6.09 -14.34
C GLN A 190 -9.22 -4.78 -13.63
N ILE A 191 -8.28 -4.32 -12.82
CA ILE A 191 -8.35 -3.02 -12.16
C ILE A 191 -7.18 -2.14 -12.62
N GLN A 192 -7.49 -0.88 -12.91
CA GLN A 192 -6.48 0.16 -13.18
C GLN A 192 -6.65 1.30 -12.17
N PHE A 193 -5.54 1.81 -11.66
CA PHE A 193 -5.51 2.97 -10.79
C PHE A 193 -4.72 4.09 -11.45
N LYS A 194 -5.28 5.29 -11.43
CA LYS A 194 -4.61 6.52 -11.88
C LYS A 194 -4.76 7.58 -10.79
N GLY A 195 -3.65 7.86 -10.11
CA GLY A 195 -3.58 8.88 -9.06
C GLY A 195 -3.23 10.25 -9.64
N GLN A 196 -4.12 11.22 -9.48
CA GLN A 196 -3.92 12.61 -9.88
C GLN A 196 -4.40 13.51 -8.75
N TYR A 197 -3.71 13.43 -7.59
CA TYR A 197 -4.08 14.18 -6.38
C TYR A 197 -4.47 15.63 -6.74
N PRO A 198 -5.65 16.10 -6.32
CA PRO A 198 -6.52 15.56 -5.26
C PRO A 198 -7.53 14.47 -5.68
N ILE A 199 -7.50 13.99 -6.93
CA ILE A 199 -8.47 13.03 -7.48
C ILE A 199 -7.81 11.69 -7.82
N GLY A 200 -8.46 10.60 -7.41
CA GLY A 200 -8.06 9.24 -7.72
C GLY A 200 -9.09 8.60 -8.64
N PHE A 201 -8.61 7.93 -9.68
CA PHE A 201 -9.45 7.20 -10.61
C PHE A 201 -9.18 5.71 -10.51
N VAL A 202 -10.24 4.91 -10.37
CA VAL A 202 -10.18 3.45 -10.38
C VAL A 202 -11.13 2.91 -11.44
N GLU A 203 -10.61 2.12 -12.36
CA GLU A 203 -11.39 1.48 -13.41
C GLU A 203 -11.54 -0.01 -13.11
N TYR A 204 -12.77 -0.50 -13.09
CA TYR A 204 -13.11 -1.90 -12.91
C TYR A 204 -13.60 -2.47 -14.25
N ARG A 205 -12.96 -3.54 -14.73
CA ARG A 205 -13.31 -4.23 -15.98
C ARG A 205 -13.43 -5.72 -15.73
N ASP A 206 -14.52 -6.30 -16.21
CA ASP A 206 -14.73 -7.75 -16.26
C ASP A 206 -15.41 -8.09 -17.59
N PRO A 207 -14.74 -8.77 -18.53
CA PRO A 207 -15.34 -9.19 -19.80
C PRO A 207 -16.57 -10.09 -19.66
N ALA A 208 -16.78 -10.71 -18.50
CA ALA A 208 -17.95 -11.53 -18.22
C ALA A 208 -19.20 -10.71 -17.86
N LEU A 209 -19.06 -9.40 -17.62
CA LEU A 209 -20.17 -8.52 -17.25
C LEU A 209 -20.51 -7.56 -18.41
N PRO A 210 -21.80 -7.25 -18.64
CA PRO A 210 -22.24 -6.31 -19.67
C PRO A 210 -22.05 -4.83 -19.26
N ILE A 211 -21.19 -4.57 -18.27
CA ILE A 211 -21.00 -3.25 -17.68
C ILE A 211 -19.52 -2.96 -17.44
N GLN A 212 -19.21 -1.66 -17.41
CA GLN A 212 -17.94 -1.12 -16.94
C GLN A 212 -18.21 -0.12 -15.83
N ILE A 213 -17.31 -0.06 -14.85
CA ILE A 213 -17.48 0.80 -13.69
C ILE A 213 -16.21 1.63 -13.51
N ASP A 214 -16.39 2.94 -13.38
CA ASP A 214 -15.33 3.89 -13.09
C ASP A 214 -15.64 4.56 -11.75
N LEU A 215 -14.63 4.65 -10.88
CA LEU A 215 -14.68 5.36 -9.62
C LEU A 215 -13.82 6.61 -9.72
N GLU A 216 -14.41 7.77 -9.47
CA GLU A 216 -13.72 9.01 -9.16
C GLU A 216 -13.83 9.27 -7.65
N ALA A 217 -12.69 9.27 -6.97
CA ALA A 217 -12.61 9.38 -5.52
C ALA A 217 -11.77 10.60 -5.11
N PHE A 218 -12.34 11.47 -4.28
CA PHE A 218 -11.69 12.70 -3.86
C PHE A 218 -12.30 13.27 -2.58
N SER A 219 -11.60 14.23 -2.00
CA SER A 219 -12.18 15.22 -1.08
C SER A 219 -12.06 16.59 -1.73
N PRO A 220 -12.98 17.54 -1.47
CA PRO A 220 -12.84 18.89 -1.99
C PRO A 220 -11.48 19.47 -1.63
N PHE A 221 -10.72 19.90 -2.64
CA PHE A 221 -9.44 20.57 -2.47
C PHE A 221 -9.38 21.73 -3.46
N ILE A 222 -9.76 22.91 -2.98
CA ILE A 222 -10.04 24.08 -3.80
C ILE A 222 -9.01 25.16 -3.44
N PRO A 223 -8.01 25.41 -4.31
CA PRO A 223 -7.01 26.43 -4.05
C PRO A 223 -7.64 27.80 -3.78
N GLY A 224 -7.29 28.41 -2.64
CA GLY A 224 -7.84 29.70 -2.21
C GLY A 224 -9.19 29.64 -1.48
N ASN A 225 -9.77 28.45 -1.28
CA ASN A 225 -10.98 28.25 -0.49
C ASN A 225 -10.74 27.19 0.59
N ALA A 226 -10.29 27.65 1.75
CA ALA A 226 -9.93 26.79 2.87
C ALA A 226 -11.15 26.13 3.52
N ASP A 227 -12.29 26.82 3.56
CA ASP A 227 -13.51 26.33 4.23
C ASP A 227 -14.04 25.07 3.54
N ASP A 228 -14.21 25.11 2.20
CA ASP A 228 -14.66 23.94 1.45
C ASP A 228 -13.58 22.86 1.38
N SER A 229 -12.29 23.25 1.36
CA SER A 229 -11.18 22.30 1.40
C SER A 229 -11.07 21.58 2.75
N GLY A 230 -11.62 22.15 3.82
CA GLY A 230 -11.58 21.64 5.19
C GLY A 230 -12.79 20.78 5.57
N LEU A 231 -13.65 20.42 4.61
CA LEU A 231 -14.79 19.55 4.88
C LEU A 231 -14.35 18.12 5.23
N PRO A 232 -14.84 17.52 6.33
CA PRO A 232 -14.50 16.15 6.73
C PRO A 232 -15.31 15.14 5.90
N CYS A 233 -15.15 15.17 4.58
CA CYS A 233 -15.89 14.30 3.67
C CYS A 233 -14.97 13.65 2.62
N VAL A 234 -15.37 12.44 2.22
CA VAL A 234 -14.82 11.72 1.08
C VAL A 234 -15.96 11.44 0.12
N ILE A 235 -15.75 11.74 -1.15
CA ILE A 235 -16.71 11.51 -2.23
C ILE A 235 -16.20 10.32 -3.05
N LEU A 236 -17.06 9.31 -3.20
CA LEU A 236 -16.84 8.16 -4.07
C LEU A 236 -17.91 8.20 -5.17
N ASN A 237 -17.55 8.72 -6.33
CA ASN A 237 -18.46 8.86 -7.45
C ASN A 237 -18.29 7.69 -8.42
N TYR A 238 -19.26 6.76 -8.41
CA TYR A 238 -19.27 5.60 -9.28
C TYR A 238 -20.09 5.89 -10.55
N THR A 239 -19.45 5.75 -11.71
CA THR A 239 -20.11 5.77 -13.02
C THR A 239 -20.23 4.35 -13.52
N VAL A 240 -21.45 3.87 -13.72
CA VAL A 240 -21.72 2.55 -14.30
C VAL A 240 -22.19 2.72 -15.74
N LYS A 241 -21.46 2.13 -16.68
CA LYS A 241 -21.73 2.19 -18.11
C LYS A 241 -22.15 0.82 -18.63
N ASN A 242 -23.33 0.74 -19.23
CA ASN A 242 -23.74 -0.43 -20.01
C ASN A 242 -22.92 -0.49 -21.31
N THR A 243 -22.24 -1.61 -21.55
CA THR A 243 -21.42 -1.83 -22.76
C THR A 243 -22.08 -2.78 -23.76
N SER A 244 -23.25 -3.31 -23.42
CA SER A 244 -24.04 -4.18 -24.29
C SER A 244 -25.02 -3.38 -25.16
N HIS A 245 -25.67 -4.08 -26.09
CA HIS A 245 -26.77 -3.54 -26.89
C HIS A 245 -28.15 -3.79 -26.27
N GLU A 246 -28.19 -4.41 -25.10
CA GLU A 246 -29.42 -4.80 -24.41
C GLU A 246 -29.60 -3.99 -23.12
N GLU A 247 -30.79 -4.02 -22.55
CA GLU A 247 -31.06 -3.40 -21.25
C GLU A 247 -30.30 -4.13 -20.13
N ALA A 248 -29.50 -3.40 -19.37
CA ALA A 248 -28.75 -3.94 -18.24
C ALA A 248 -29.45 -3.58 -16.91
N HIS A 249 -29.83 -4.59 -16.13
CA HIS A 249 -30.31 -4.40 -14.76
C HIS A 249 -29.12 -4.40 -13.80
N VAL A 250 -28.90 -3.28 -13.13
CA VAL A 250 -27.73 -3.05 -12.27
C VAL A 250 -28.13 -2.40 -10.96
N SER A 251 -27.54 -2.88 -9.86
CA SER A 251 -27.64 -2.30 -8.53
C SER A 251 -26.23 -2.07 -7.98
N LEU A 252 -25.98 -0.89 -7.43
CA LEU A 252 -24.75 -0.58 -6.69
C LEU A 252 -25.09 -0.51 -5.20
N GLY A 253 -24.38 -1.28 -4.38
CA GLY A 253 -24.56 -1.31 -2.93
C GLY A 253 -23.26 -1.04 -2.20
N GLY A 254 -23.34 -0.40 -1.04
CA GLY A 254 -22.21 -0.16 -0.14
C GLY A 254 -22.47 -0.72 1.26
N TRP A 255 -21.40 -1.05 1.97
CA TRP A 255 -21.44 -1.40 3.39
C TRP A 255 -20.34 -0.68 4.16
N LEU A 256 -20.64 -0.37 5.41
CA LEU A 256 -19.72 0.26 6.34
C LEU A 256 -19.99 -0.28 7.75
N GLN A 257 -18.99 -0.92 8.34
CA GLN A 257 -19.02 -1.31 9.75
C GLN A 257 -19.07 -0.04 10.60
N ASN A 258 -19.91 -0.03 11.63
CA ASN A 258 -20.01 1.09 12.56
C ASN A 258 -18.67 1.30 13.30
N PRO A 259 -17.95 2.40 13.04
CA PRO A 259 -16.62 2.62 13.60
C PRO A 259 -16.65 3.36 14.95
N ALA A 260 -17.83 3.64 15.51
CA ALA A 260 -17.91 4.43 16.73
C ALA A 260 -17.29 3.71 17.93
N CYS A 261 -16.58 4.45 18.78
CA CYS A 261 -15.82 3.93 19.92
C CYS A 261 -14.77 2.87 19.52
N LEU A 262 -14.19 2.97 18.31
CA LEU A 262 -13.08 2.12 17.90
C LEU A 262 -11.81 2.52 18.68
N GLY A 263 -11.20 1.58 19.41
CA GLY A 263 -9.96 1.81 20.16
C GLY A 263 -10.11 2.38 21.58
N SER A 264 -11.30 2.85 21.99
CA SER A 264 -11.59 3.23 23.38
C SER A 264 -11.94 1.99 24.22
N GLY A 265 -11.27 1.81 25.36
CA GLY A 265 -11.36 0.61 26.22
C GLY A 265 -12.75 0.32 26.79
N ALA A 266 -13.12 -0.97 26.75
CA ALA A 266 -14.32 -1.63 27.28
C ALA A 266 -15.69 -1.09 26.78
N SER A 267 -16.34 -1.93 25.97
CA SER A 267 -17.72 -1.89 25.48
C SER A 267 -18.81 -1.94 26.59
N GLY A 268 -18.48 -1.52 27.80
CA GLY A 268 -19.41 -1.49 28.91
C GLY A 268 -20.41 -0.36 28.72
N GLY A 269 -21.70 -0.69 28.66
CA GLY A 269 -22.76 0.32 28.74
C GLY A 269 -23.06 1.07 27.45
N VAL A 270 -22.60 0.61 26.29
CA VAL A 270 -22.93 1.23 24.99
C VAL A 270 -23.28 0.21 23.91
N ALA A 271 -24.32 0.50 23.12
CA ALA A 271 -24.75 -0.27 21.97
C ALA A 271 -24.50 0.53 20.69
N ARG A 272 -23.77 -0.04 19.73
CA ARG A 272 -23.65 0.54 18.39
C ARG A 272 -24.97 0.37 17.65
N THR A 273 -25.45 1.44 17.01
CA THR A 273 -26.70 1.44 16.24
C THR A 273 -26.43 2.03 14.87
N ASN A 274 -26.93 1.36 13.83
CA ASN A 274 -26.90 1.85 12.46
C ASN A 274 -28.32 2.21 12.05
N THR A 275 -28.55 3.46 11.69
CA THR A 275 -29.87 3.94 11.23
C THR A 275 -29.80 4.28 9.76
N ALA A 276 -30.61 3.58 8.95
CA ALA A 276 -30.81 3.93 7.56
C ALA A 276 -31.95 4.95 7.45
N ILE A 277 -31.64 6.15 6.98
CA ILE A 277 -32.58 7.24 6.75
C ILE A 277 -32.78 7.38 5.24
N GLN A 278 -34.00 7.14 4.77
CA GLN A 278 -34.34 7.28 3.36
C GLN A 278 -34.74 8.72 3.05
N HIS A 279 -34.26 9.23 1.92
CA HIS A 279 -34.58 10.56 1.40
C HIS A 279 -35.26 10.44 0.03
N ALA A 280 -35.86 11.53 -0.46
CA ALA A 280 -36.39 11.58 -1.82
C ALA A 280 -35.32 11.28 -2.88
N ARG A 281 -34.05 11.60 -2.59
CA ARG A 281 -32.89 11.35 -3.44
C ARG A 281 -31.77 10.67 -2.65
N GLY A 282 -31.88 9.36 -2.51
CA GLY A 282 -30.84 8.53 -1.88
C GLY A 282 -31.11 8.23 -0.41
N ALA A 283 -30.07 7.79 0.30
CA ALA A 283 -30.16 7.34 1.67
C ALA A 283 -28.94 7.81 2.49
N THR A 284 -29.13 7.95 3.79
CA THR A 284 -28.04 8.17 4.75
C THR A 284 -27.94 6.95 5.67
N LEU A 285 -26.72 6.43 5.85
CA LEU A 285 -26.41 5.49 6.90
C LEU A 285 -25.76 6.25 8.06
N LEU A 286 -26.49 6.43 9.17
CA LEU A 286 -25.97 7.03 10.39
C LEU A 286 -25.43 5.94 11.31
N CYS A 287 -24.12 5.94 11.54
CA CYS A 287 -23.46 5.08 12.52
C CYS A 287 -23.37 5.83 13.87
N SER A 288 -24.13 5.38 14.86
CA SER A 288 -24.19 6.01 16.18
C SER A 288 -23.96 5.00 17.31
N VAL A 289 -23.91 5.51 18.53
CA VAL A 289 -23.81 4.73 19.76
C VAL A 289 -24.89 5.24 20.71
N ALA A 290 -25.63 4.33 21.32
CA ALA A 290 -26.58 4.61 22.39
C ALA A 290 -26.05 4.05 23.71
N ALA A 291 -26.26 4.76 24.81
CA ALA A 291 -26.03 4.18 26.12
C ALA A 291 -26.97 2.96 26.29
N GLN A 292 -26.41 1.81 26.66
CA GLN A 292 -27.25 0.75 27.18
C GLN A 292 -27.73 1.19 28.56
N PRO A 293 -29.03 1.04 28.88
CA PRO A 293 -29.46 1.21 30.25
C PRO A 293 -28.59 0.28 31.11
N ALA A 294 -28.02 0.80 32.18
CA ALA A 294 -27.25 0.00 33.11
C ALA A 294 -28.10 -1.25 33.42
N LYS A 295 -27.50 -2.45 33.35
CA LYS A 295 -28.12 -3.60 34.02
C LYS A 295 -28.38 -3.10 35.42
N SER A 296 -29.66 -3.02 35.82
CA SER A 296 -30.00 -2.77 37.22
C SER A 296 -29.15 -3.75 38.01
N GLU A 297 -28.22 -3.25 38.82
CA GLU A 297 -27.52 -4.10 39.76
C GLU A 297 -28.62 -4.61 40.71
N THR A 298 -29.21 -5.76 40.37
CA THR A 298 -29.92 -6.60 41.32
C THR A 298 -28.84 -7.26 42.17
N GLY A 299 -28.20 -6.42 42.96
CA GLY A 299 -27.11 -6.71 43.86
C GLY A 299 -27.15 -5.57 44.85
N ASP A 300 -27.80 -5.82 45.97
CA ASP A 300 -27.79 -4.98 47.16
C ASP A 300 -26.33 -4.76 47.59
N SER A 301 -25.67 -3.79 46.99
CA SER A 301 -24.37 -3.31 47.44
C SER A 301 -24.64 -2.17 48.41
N THR A 302 -25.23 -2.52 49.55
CA THR A 302 -25.22 -1.72 50.79
C THR A 302 -23.80 -1.64 51.36
N ARG A 303 -22.81 -1.29 50.53
CA ARG A 303 -21.51 -0.83 51.00
C ARG A 303 -21.66 0.66 51.27
N PRO A 304 -21.57 1.12 52.53
CA PRO A 304 -21.57 2.54 52.82
C PRO A 304 -20.43 3.22 52.08
N ASP A 305 -20.69 4.41 51.54
CA ASP A 305 -19.68 5.23 50.88
C ASP A 305 -18.51 5.46 51.85
N ILE A 306 -17.31 5.07 51.42
CA ILE A 306 -16.08 5.38 52.14
C ILE A 306 -15.62 6.74 51.61
N LEU A 307 -15.89 7.81 52.36
CA LEU A 307 -15.37 9.13 52.07
C LEU A 307 -13.84 9.08 52.14
N PHE A 308 -13.19 9.13 50.99
CA PHE A 308 -11.73 9.06 50.89
C PHE A 308 -11.07 10.38 51.30
N GLU A 309 -11.63 11.52 50.88
CA GLU A 309 -11.26 12.86 51.32
C GLU A 309 -12.41 13.84 51.04
N ASP A 310 -12.53 14.89 51.86
CA ASP A 310 -13.51 15.96 51.67
C ASP A 310 -12.80 17.26 51.27
N PHE A 311 -12.92 17.60 49.99
CA PHE A 311 -12.28 18.75 49.36
C PHE A 311 -12.95 20.10 49.72
N GLU A 312 -14.04 20.08 50.47
CA GLU A 312 -14.70 21.30 50.96
C GLU A 312 -14.21 21.73 52.35
N LYS A 313 -13.26 20.99 52.94
CA LYS A 313 -12.64 21.39 54.20
C LYS A 313 -11.75 22.63 54.01
N PRO A 314 -11.73 23.57 54.98
CA PRO A 314 -10.87 24.76 54.92
C PRO A 314 -9.36 24.46 54.93
N ALA A 315 -8.95 23.25 55.31
CA ALA A 315 -7.56 22.80 55.33
C ALA A 315 -7.46 21.30 55.01
N TYR A 316 -6.28 20.89 54.52
CA TYR A 316 -5.91 19.49 54.30
C TYR A 316 -5.18 18.97 55.53
N ASP A 317 -5.92 18.40 56.45
CA ASP A 317 -5.41 17.66 57.60
C ASP A 317 -5.57 16.17 57.28
N GLY A 318 -4.51 15.61 56.70
CA GLY A 318 -4.40 14.18 56.39
C GLY A 318 -4.25 13.28 57.60
#